data_AF-A0A0F9U5X4-F1
#
_entry.id   AF-A0A0F9U5X4-F1
#
_cell.length_a   1.000
_cell.length_b   1.000
_cell.length_c   1.000
_cell.angle_alpha   90.00
_cell.angle_beta   90.00
_cell.angle_gamma   90.00
#
_symmetry.space_group_name_H-M   'P 1'
#
loop_
_entity.id
_entity.type
_entity.pdbx_description
1 polymer ?
#
loop_
_entity_poly.entity_id
_entity_poly.type
_entity_poly.pdbx_seq_one_letter_code
_entity_poly.pdbx_strand_id
1 'polypeptide(L)'
;MSEEKVKHLGQITDEIIEGWEKLYDKRGDKYYCYKCGGVIMRTVCHVSIHLKLFDPSCAGPGKVQKINFPFCPNCDGDLEYVTACYHAVYNIHTILRLPKMLMKGGF
;
A
#
# COMPACT_ATOMS: atom_id res chain seq x y z
N MET A 1 -16.00 -20.07 8.27
CA MET A 1 -15.76 -18.70 8.78
C MET A 1 -14.87 -18.00 7.76
N SER A 2 -15.44 -17.17 6.89
CA SER A 2 -14.70 -16.44 5.85
C SER A 2 -14.50 -14.99 6.30
N GLU A 3 -13.51 -14.80 7.17
CA GLU A 3 -12.99 -13.52 7.65
C GLU A 3 -11.52 -13.53 7.18
N GLU A 4 -10.97 -12.62 6.39
CA GLU A 4 -11.22 -11.20 6.13
C GLU A 4 -11.31 -10.92 4.62
N LYS A 5 -12.27 -10.11 4.16
CA LYS A 5 -12.31 -9.63 2.77
C LYS A 5 -11.48 -8.36 2.54
N VAL A 6 -11.08 -7.71 3.63
CA VAL A 6 -10.45 -6.39 3.61
C VAL A 6 -9.35 -6.35 4.65
N LYS A 7 -8.14 -5.99 4.25
CA LYS A 7 -7.01 -5.76 5.16
C LYS A 7 -6.80 -4.27 5.39
N HIS A 8 -6.71 -3.85 6.64
CA HIS A 8 -6.38 -2.47 7.01
C HIS A 8 -4.94 -2.37 7.50
N LEU A 9 -4.11 -1.56 6.84
CA LEU A 9 -2.70 -1.38 7.20
C LEU A 9 -2.49 -0.27 8.25
N GLY A 10 -3.51 0.54 8.54
CA GLY A 10 -3.35 1.74 9.35
C GLY A 10 -2.56 2.80 8.58
N GLN A 11 -1.29 2.99 8.91
CA GLN A 11 -0.41 3.94 8.24
C GLN A 11 0.52 3.22 7.26
N ILE A 12 0.46 3.60 5.99
CA ILE A 12 1.45 3.16 4.99
C ILE A 12 2.61 4.14 4.97
N THR A 13 3.84 3.61 5.01
CA THR A 13 5.07 4.39 4.91
C THR A 13 5.59 4.39 3.48
N ASP A 14 6.47 5.35 3.15
CA ASP A 14 7.18 5.36 1.87
C ASP A 14 7.94 4.04 1.64
N GLU A 15 8.41 3.39 2.69
CA GLU A 15 9.10 2.09 2.62
C GLU A 15 8.18 0.96 2.16
N ILE A 16 6.90 0.97 2.52
CA ILE A 16 5.93 -0.02 2.04
C ILE A 16 5.57 0.29 0.59
N ILE A 17 5.44 1.57 0.23
CA ILE A 17 5.13 2.00 -1.13
C ILE A 17 6.31 1.69 -2.07
N GLU A 18 7.54 2.00 -1.69
CA GLU A 18 8.73 1.95 -2.55
C GLU A 18 9.61 0.70 -2.34
N GLY A 19 9.35 -0.09 -1.30
CA GLY A 19 10.22 -1.18 -0.86
C GLY A 19 9.56 -2.55 -0.76
N TRP A 20 8.32 -2.72 -1.21
CA TRP A 20 7.63 -4.01 -1.16
C TRP A 20 8.39 -5.13 -1.89
N GLU A 21 9.16 -4.80 -2.93
CA GLU A 21 9.99 -5.78 -3.65
C GLU A 21 11.07 -6.39 -2.75
N LYS A 22 11.49 -5.71 -1.68
CA LYS A 22 12.45 -6.23 -0.70
C LYS A 22 11.82 -7.27 0.23
N LEU A 23 10.50 -7.35 0.30
CA LEU A 23 9.78 -8.29 1.15
C LEU A 23 9.57 -9.65 0.45
N TYR A 24 9.91 -9.76 -0.84
CA TYR A 24 9.63 -10.94 -1.65
C TYR A 24 10.84 -11.36 -2.51
N ASP A 25 10.93 -12.65 -2.78
CA ASP A 25 11.95 -13.24 -3.63
C ASP A 25 11.52 -13.17 -5.11
N LYS A 26 12.29 -12.48 -5.96
CA LYS A 26 12.01 -12.43 -7.40
C LYS A 26 12.66 -13.62 -8.10
N ARG A 27 11.85 -14.49 -8.69
CA ARG A 27 12.31 -15.65 -9.48
C ARG A 27 11.69 -15.59 -10.87
N GLY A 28 12.51 -15.19 -11.85
CA GLY A 28 12.03 -14.93 -13.21
C GLY A 28 11.10 -13.71 -13.26
N ASP A 29 9.89 -13.93 -13.77
CA ASP A 29 8.83 -12.93 -13.91
C ASP A 29 7.89 -12.84 -12.69
N LYS A 30 8.07 -13.70 -11.69
CA LYS A 30 7.20 -13.81 -10.51
C LYS A 30 7.91 -13.46 -9.21
N TYR A 31 7.12 -13.01 -8.24
CA TYR A 31 7.56 -12.77 -6.86
C TYR A 31 7.00 -13.86 -5.94
N TYR A 32 7.80 -14.26 -4.95
CA TYR A 32 7.49 -15.34 -4.02
C TYR A 32 7.68 -14.88 -2.58
N CYS A 33 6.82 -15.34 -1.67
CA CYS A 33 6.91 -15.03 -0.26
C CYS A 33 8.12 -15.72 0.39
N TYR A 34 8.99 -14.98 1.08
CA TYR A 34 10.10 -15.58 1.82
C TYR A 34 9.65 -16.51 2.95
N LYS A 35 8.48 -16.25 3.54
CA LYS A 35 7.98 -17.02 4.70
C LYS A 35 7.45 -18.40 4.32
N CYS A 36 6.68 -18.50 3.24
CA CYS A 36 5.98 -19.74 2.88
C CYS A 36 6.27 -20.24 1.46
N GLY A 37 7.07 -19.52 0.67
CA GLY A 37 7.37 -19.85 -0.74
C GLY A 37 6.20 -19.69 -1.70
N GLY A 38 5.07 -19.15 -1.24
CA GLY A 38 3.87 -18.96 -2.07
C GLY A 38 4.03 -17.83 -3.08
N VAL A 39 3.33 -17.93 -4.21
CA VAL A 39 3.33 -16.89 -5.26
C VAL A 39 2.63 -15.63 -4.72
N ILE A 40 3.25 -14.47 -4.95
CA ILE A 40 2.67 -13.18 -4.58
C ILE A 40 1.61 -12.76 -5.60
N MET A 41 0.45 -12.37 -5.09
CA MET A 41 -0.66 -11.83 -5.86
C MET A 41 -0.76 -10.32 -5.68
N ARG A 42 -1.65 -9.68 -6.46
CA ARG A 42 -1.90 -8.24 -6.39
C ARG A 42 -3.38 -7.99 -6.15
N THR A 43 -3.68 -7.02 -5.31
CA THR A 43 -5.05 -6.49 -5.11
C THR A 43 -5.01 -4.96 -5.10
N VAL A 44 -6.18 -4.32 -5.03
CA VAL A 44 -6.28 -2.87 -4.98
C VAL A 44 -6.12 -2.40 -3.53
N CYS A 45 -5.19 -1.49 -3.28
CA CYS A 45 -5.14 -0.72 -2.04
C CYS A 45 -5.69 0.68 -2.25
N HIS A 46 -6.68 1.06 -1.45
CA HIS A 46 -7.23 2.41 -1.36
C HIS A 46 -6.45 3.17 -0.28
N VAL A 47 -5.64 4.12 -0.72
CA VAL A 47 -4.82 4.97 0.14
C VAL A 47 -5.51 6.31 0.33
N SER A 48 -5.94 6.61 1.54
CA SER A 48 -6.40 7.94 1.92
C SER A 48 -5.20 8.80 2.30
N ILE A 49 -4.98 9.89 1.58
CA ILE A 49 -3.84 10.78 1.82
C ILE A 49 -4.31 11.96 2.67
N HIS A 50 -3.74 12.12 3.86
CA HIS A 50 -4.05 13.20 4.78
C HIS A 50 -2.84 14.11 5.01
N LEU A 51 -3.11 15.33 5.45
CA LEU A 51 -2.06 16.21 5.95
C LEU A 51 -1.65 15.79 7.35
N LYS A 52 -0.34 15.63 7.56
CA LYS A 52 0.24 15.29 8.88
C LYS A 52 -0.10 16.31 9.97
N LEU A 53 -0.49 17.53 9.61
CA LEU A 53 -0.96 18.57 10.54
C LEU A 53 -2.16 18.12 11.39
N PHE A 54 -2.96 17.16 10.90
CA PHE A 54 -4.17 16.67 11.56
C PHE A 54 -4.00 15.31 12.26
N ASP A 55 -2.75 14.87 12.45
CA ASP A 55 -2.44 13.70 13.27
C ASP A 55 -2.77 14.00 14.75
N PRO A 56 -3.32 13.07 15.54
CA PRO A 56 -3.64 11.67 15.23
C PRO A 56 -5.03 11.45 14.60
N SER A 57 -5.81 12.52 14.43
CA SER A 57 -7.25 12.40 14.15
C SER A 57 -7.56 11.98 12.71
N CYS A 58 -6.56 11.90 11.82
CA CYS A 58 -6.75 11.61 10.39
C CYS A 58 -7.84 12.51 9.76
N ALA A 59 -8.03 13.72 10.29
CA ALA A 59 -9.20 14.54 10.01
C ALA A 59 -8.81 15.70 9.09
N GLY A 60 -9.26 15.67 7.83
CA GLY A 60 -9.01 16.78 6.90
C GLY A 60 -9.36 16.42 5.47
N PRO A 61 -9.33 17.40 4.53
CA PRO A 61 -9.53 17.12 3.12
C PRO A 61 -8.40 16.23 2.63
N GLY A 62 -8.75 15.00 2.25
CA GLY A 62 -7.82 14.01 1.74
C GLY A 62 -8.14 13.61 0.31
N LYS A 63 -7.13 13.13 -0.42
CA LYS A 63 -7.31 12.49 -1.72
C LYS A 63 -7.22 10.99 -1.54
N VAL A 64 -8.17 10.24 -2.07
CA VAL A 64 -8.08 8.78 -2.16
C VAL A 64 -7.36 8.43 -3.46
N GLN A 65 -6.40 7.51 -3.37
CA GLN A 65 -5.71 6.94 -4.52
C GLN A 65 -5.75 5.42 -4.48
N LYS A 66 -5.76 4.81 -5.66
CA LYS A 66 -5.73 3.36 -5.81
C LYS A 66 -4.34 2.95 -6.27
N ILE A 67 -3.72 2.02 -5.56
CA ILE A 67 -2.45 1.41 -5.93
C ILE A 67 -2.57 -0.10 -5.99
N ASN A 68 -1.68 -0.74 -6.75
CA ASN A 68 -1.53 -2.20 -6.71
C ASN A 68 -0.77 -2.58 -5.45
N PHE A 69 -1.40 -3.37 -4.58
CA PHE A 69 -0.81 -3.89 -3.36
C PHE A 69 -0.44 -5.36 -3.52
N PRO A 70 0.84 -5.72 -3.34
CA PRO A 70 1.30 -7.10 -3.39
C PRO A 70 1.03 -7.80 -2.06
N PHE A 71 0.44 -8.99 -2.09
CA PHE A 71 0.15 -9.78 -0.90
C PHE A 71 0.39 -11.28 -1.13
N CYS A 72 0.60 -12.02 -0.05
CA CYS A 72 0.73 -13.47 -0.13
C CYS A 72 -0.59 -14.15 0.27
N PRO A 73 -1.32 -14.80 -0.64
CA PRO A 73 -2.62 -15.41 -0.30
C PRO A 73 -2.50 -16.50 0.77
N ASN A 74 -1.34 -17.17 0.86
CA ASN A 74 -1.10 -18.20 1.89
C ASN A 74 -0.84 -17.61 3.28
N CYS A 75 -0.30 -16.38 3.37
CA CYS A 75 0.02 -15.76 4.66
C CYS A 75 -1.06 -14.77 5.11
N ASP A 76 -1.61 -14.02 4.16
CA ASP A 76 -2.56 -12.93 4.37
C ASP A 76 -4.02 -13.35 4.13
N GLY A 77 -4.25 -14.54 3.55
CA GLY A 77 -5.58 -14.99 3.14
C GLY A 77 -6.06 -14.35 1.84
N ASP A 78 -7.34 -14.58 1.53
CA ASP A 78 -7.99 -14.02 0.33
C ASP A 78 -8.43 -12.58 0.57
N LEU A 79 -7.82 -11.61 -0.12
CA LEU A 79 -8.12 -10.19 0.03
C LEU A 79 -8.89 -9.64 -1.17
N GLU A 80 -10.09 -9.07 -0.97
CA GLU A 80 -10.80 -8.33 -2.02
C GLU A 80 -10.16 -6.96 -2.28
N TYR A 81 -9.81 -6.24 -1.21
CA TYR A 81 -9.05 -4.99 -1.28
C TYR A 81 -8.32 -4.69 0.03
N VAL A 82 -7.42 -3.70 -0.03
CA VAL A 82 -6.65 -3.20 1.11
C VAL A 82 -6.97 -1.72 1.31
N THR A 83 -6.86 -1.25 2.54
CA THR A 83 -7.00 0.18 2.87
C THR A 83 -5.82 0.66 3.72
N ALA A 84 -5.39 1.89 3.48
CA ALA A 84 -4.32 2.51 4.25
C ALA A 84 -4.44 4.04 4.28
N CYS A 85 -3.75 4.67 5.23
CA CYS A 85 -3.59 6.10 5.34
C CYS A 85 -2.14 6.51 5.04
N TYR A 86 -1.95 7.57 4.25
CA TYR A 86 -0.63 8.18 4.03
C TYR A 86 -0.64 9.62 4.57
N HIS A 87 0.25 9.91 5.52
CA HIS A 87 0.33 11.23 6.18
C HIS A 87 1.44 12.07 5.56
N ALA A 88 1.06 12.92 4.60
CA ALA A 88 1.99 13.79 3.89
C ALA A 88 2.33 15.03 4.73
N VAL A 89 3.61 15.39 4.79
CA VAL A 89 4.06 16.69 5.32
C VAL A 89 3.90 17.73 4.21
N TYR A 90 3.19 18.83 4.48
CA TYR A 90 3.13 19.95 3.54
C TYR A 90 4.47 20.70 3.58
N ASN A 91 5.11 20.87 2.42
CA ASN A 91 6.17 21.84 2.23
C ASN A 91 5.69 22.81 1.14
N ILE A 92 5.81 24.12 1.38
CA ILE A 92 5.19 25.17 0.54
C ILE A 92 5.71 25.19 -0.92
N HIS A 93 6.78 24.45 -1.19
CA HIS A 93 7.38 24.24 -2.52
C HIS A 93 7.06 22.87 -3.15
N THR A 94 6.35 21.99 -2.46
CA THR A 94 6.08 20.63 -2.93
C THR A 94 4.59 20.47 -3.14
N ILE A 95 4.13 20.90 -4.32
CA ILE A 95 2.87 20.40 -4.88
C ILE A 95 3.04 18.87 -4.94
N LEU A 96 2.44 18.16 -3.99
CA LEU A 96 2.11 16.73 -4.02
C LEU A 96 3.07 15.91 -4.89
N ARG A 97 4.38 15.86 -4.54
CA ARG A 97 5.24 14.78 -5.04
C ARG A 97 4.83 13.52 -4.31
N LEU A 98 3.69 12.98 -4.69
CA LEU A 98 3.31 11.62 -4.38
C LEU A 98 4.48 10.73 -4.85
N PRO A 99 4.91 9.74 -4.05
CA PRO A 99 5.81 8.69 -4.51
C PRO A 99 5.50 8.29 -5.96
N LYS A 100 6.51 8.08 -6.81
CA LYS A 100 6.30 7.84 -8.25
C LYS A 100 5.30 6.71 -8.54
N MET A 101 5.14 5.74 -7.63
CA MET A 101 4.15 4.66 -7.71
C MET A 101 2.68 5.11 -7.56
N LEU A 102 2.42 6.22 -6.86
CA LEU A 102 1.10 6.85 -6.80
C LEU A 102 0.82 7.71 -8.06
N MET A 103 1.85 8.02 -8.85
CA MET A 103 1.74 8.79 -10.09
C MET A 103 1.71 7.95 -11.37
N LYS A 104 2.11 6.68 -11.32
CA LYS A 104 2.13 5.78 -12.49
C LYS A 104 1.31 4.52 -12.22
N GLY A 105 0.13 4.47 -12.82
CA GLY A 105 -0.51 3.19 -13.13
C GLY A 105 0.32 2.47 -14.19
N GLY A 106 1.22 1.59 -13.78
CA GLY A 106 1.96 0.73 -14.72
C GLY A 106 3.25 0.15 -14.15
N PHE A 107 3.20 -1.17 -13.95
CA PHE A 107 4.23 -2.21 -13.82
C PHE A 107 5.56 -1.91 -13.11
#